data_AF-A0A828RSQ0-F1
#
_entry.id   AF-A0A828RSQ0-F1
#
_cell.length_a   1.000
_cell.length_b   1.000
_cell.length_c   1.000
_cell.angle_alpha   90.00
_cell.angle_beta   90.00
_cell.angle_gamma   90.00
#
_symmetry.space_group_name_H-M   'P 1'
#
loop_
_entity.id
_entity.type
_entity.pdbx_description
1 polymer ?
#
loop_
_entity_poly.entity_id
_entity_poly.type
_entity_poly.pdbx_seq_one_letter_code
_entity_poly.pdbx_strand_id
1 'polypeptide(L)'
;MKLTIQKGSLGLGLVLLWVGVLNTGTDSLFYNSLLFPIVGAFLRIGTVLPVLKMLVYLMSTLFALLLGWELIQSGIYSGMISFSIFMTMTYAALIGIGALILSCFRCLFNQTVNWKKRSVLGVMGTFLLLWILAGANSLIGNPFDANKATKAIEGYVEHQYPKEDLKVKEATYVFETASYQSLIYHEENEDLNFSVSYQNGEIVDDTYESHVLSYFNTLKRLSAQYSILVNELLNEKFHLKENQSFVYYDFDAVDYMSKILELGMEFDETLPISAQITLQFTLETQSIDELSDFIVSVFEVLEEKGYHFDVYHLKAQNQKECIWIESITPNDILSGQLAARIEAGLANVSSYGIKTNKSSNKF
;
A
#
# COMPACT_ATOMS: atom_id res chain seq x y z
N MET A 1 -55.39 10.57 -14.93
CA MET A 1 -54.46 9.60 -15.53
C MET A 1 -53.69 8.93 -14.39
N LYS A 2 -54.04 7.68 -14.03
CA LYS A 2 -53.38 6.93 -12.94
C LYS A 2 -51.99 6.48 -13.42
N LEU A 3 -50.93 7.01 -12.79
CA LEU A 3 -49.57 6.53 -12.98
C LEU A 3 -49.37 5.25 -12.17
N THR A 4 -49.38 4.11 -12.86
CA THR A 4 -48.99 2.82 -12.33
C THR A 4 -47.46 2.83 -12.15
N ILE A 5 -46.99 2.78 -10.91
CA ILE A 5 -45.57 2.76 -10.56
C ILE A 5 -44.99 1.39 -10.92
N GLN A 6 -43.96 1.38 -11.77
CA GLN A 6 -43.19 0.18 -12.11
C GLN A 6 -42.24 -0.13 -10.93
N LYS A 7 -42.55 -1.16 -10.13
CA LYS A 7 -41.73 -1.62 -8.98
C LYS A 7 -40.27 -1.96 -9.32
N GLY A 8 -39.90 -2.03 -10.60
CA GLY A 8 -38.55 -2.37 -11.06
C GLY A 8 -37.49 -1.28 -10.84
N SER A 9 -37.85 0.00 -10.80
CA SER A 9 -36.84 1.09 -10.63
C SER A 9 -36.32 1.23 -9.20
N LEU A 10 -37.06 0.72 -8.22
CA LEU A 10 -36.79 0.85 -6.78
C LEU A 10 -35.72 -0.14 -6.30
N GLY A 11 -35.70 -1.35 -6.87
CA GLY A 11 -34.66 -2.34 -6.62
C GLY A 11 -33.32 -1.96 -7.26
N LEU A 12 -33.36 -1.36 -8.46
CA LEU A 12 -32.15 -1.08 -9.24
C LEU A 12 -31.26 -0.02 -8.58
N GLY A 13 -31.83 1.06 -8.03
CA GLY A 13 -31.06 2.12 -7.37
C GLY A 13 -30.41 1.69 -6.05
N LEU A 14 -31.08 0.82 -5.28
CA LEU A 14 -30.53 0.25 -4.04
C LEU A 14 -29.44 -0.77 -4.33
N VAL A 15 -29.61 -1.59 -5.36
CA VAL A 15 -28.58 -2.54 -5.83
C VAL A 15 -27.34 -1.80 -6.34
N LEU A 16 -27.50 -0.71 -7.11
CA LEU A 16 -26.36 0.07 -7.59
C LEU A 16 -25.57 0.78 -6.48
N LEU A 17 -26.26 1.25 -5.43
CA LEU A 17 -25.62 1.82 -4.23
C LEU A 17 -24.88 0.76 -3.42
N TRP A 18 -25.48 -0.42 -3.22
CA TRP A 18 -24.84 -1.54 -2.54
C TRP A 18 -23.63 -2.09 -3.31
N VAL A 19 -23.75 -2.22 -4.64
CA VAL A 19 -22.64 -2.65 -5.52
C VAL A 19 -21.51 -1.62 -5.53
N GLY A 20 -21.80 -0.32 -5.55
CA GLY A 20 -20.75 0.72 -5.49
C GLY A 20 -20.01 0.77 -4.16
N VAL A 21 -20.71 0.56 -3.04
CA VAL A 21 -20.12 0.55 -1.69
C VAL A 21 -19.35 -0.73 -1.40
N LEU A 22 -19.82 -1.90 -1.84
CA LEU A 22 -19.10 -3.16 -1.63
C LEU A 22 -17.85 -3.30 -2.51
N ASN A 23 -17.79 -2.56 -3.61
CA ASN A 23 -16.66 -2.68 -4.53
C ASN A 23 -15.47 -1.77 -4.20
N THR A 24 -15.51 -0.91 -3.16
CA THR A 24 -14.53 0.18 -2.85
C THR A 24 -13.04 -0.18 -2.70
N GLY A 25 -12.59 -1.36 -3.15
CA GLY A 25 -11.22 -1.57 -3.61
C GLY A 25 -10.87 -0.67 -4.80
N THR A 26 -9.57 -0.52 -5.04
CA THR A 26 -8.94 0.48 -5.94
C THR A 26 -9.58 0.56 -7.32
N ASP A 27 -9.94 -0.58 -7.92
CA ASP A 27 -10.43 -0.63 -9.30
C ASP A 27 -11.88 -0.15 -9.46
N SER A 28 -12.63 -0.12 -8.36
CA SER A 28 -14.03 0.34 -8.37
C SER A 28 -14.20 1.84 -8.25
N LEU A 29 -13.15 2.56 -7.82
CA LEU A 29 -13.25 3.99 -7.54
C LEU A 29 -13.60 4.76 -8.80
N PHE A 30 -13.12 4.30 -9.97
CA PHE A 30 -13.48 4.88 -11.26
C PHE A 30 -14.96 4.72 -11.52
N TYR A 31 -15.52 3.51 -11.36
CA TYR A 31 -16.94 3.26 -11.52
C TYR A 31 -17.79 4.04 -10.51
N ASN A 32 -17.32 4.18 -9.27
CA ASN A 32 -17.97 4.98 -8.23
C ASN A 32 -18.02 6.47 -8.60
N SER A 33 -16.94 7.01 -9.19
CA SER A 33 -16.91 8.39 -9.68
C SER A 33 -17.95 8.67 -10.79
N LEU A 34 -18.38 7.64 -11.52
CA LEU A 34 -19.45 7.70 -12.52
C LEU A 34 -20.84 7.44 -11.91
N LEU A 35 -20.94 6.46 -11.00
CA LEU A 35 -22.20 6.02 -10.39
C LEU A 35 -22.78 7.05 -9.42
N PHE A 36 -21.96 7.66 -8.55
CA PHE A 36 -22.46 8.57 -7.53
C PHE A 36 -23.08 9.86 -8.09
N PRO A 37 -22.54 10.50 -9.14
CA PRO A 37 -23.23 11.59 -9.83
C PRO A 37 -24.56 11.16 -10.46
N ILE A 38 -24.65 9.93 -10.98
CA ILE A 38 -25.90 9.37 -11.51
C ILE A 38 -26.93 9.19 -10.39
N VAL A 39 -26.52 8.68 -9.22
CA VAL A 39 -27.38 8.59 -8.03
C VAL A 39 -27.87 9.97 -7.60
N GLY A 40 -26.99 10.97 -7.55
CA GLY A 40 -27.35 12.36 -7.25
C GLY A 40 -28.36 12.96 -8.24
N ALA A 41 -28.21 12.64 -9.54
CA ALA A 41 -29.19 13.01 -10.54
C ALA A 41 -30.54 12.30 -10.29
N PHE A 42 -30.57 10.99 -10.06
CA PHE A 42 -31.82 10.26 -9.78
C PHE A 42 -32.55 10.78 -8.55
N LEU A 43 -31.84 11.14 -7.47
CA LEU A 43 -32.42 11.76 -6.26
C LEU A 43 -33.13 13.09 -6.55
N ARG A 44 -32.83 13.75 -7.67
CA ARG A 44 -33.34 15.08 -8.03
C ARG A 44 -34.36 15.11 -9.19
N ILE A 45 -34.43 14.08 -10.06
CA ILE A 45 -35.44 13.98 -11.14
C ILE A 45 -36.89 13.92 -10.59
N GLY A 46 -37.11 13.37 -9.39
CA GLY A 46 -38.39 13.47 -8.68
C GLY A 46 -39.18 12.16 -8.57
N THR A 47 -40.01 12.04 -7.52
CA THR A 47 -40.81 10.87 -7.05
C THR A 47 -40.08 9.79 -6.27
N VAL A 48 -38.77 9.93 -6.06
CA VAL A 48 -38.06 9.18 -5.04
C VAL A 48 -38.63 9.60 -3.67
N LEU A 49 -39.37 8.70 -2.99
CA LEU A 49 -40.04 8.98 -1.72
C LEU A 49 -39.07 9.73 -0.77
N PRO A 50 -39.56 10.65 0.07
CA PRO A 50 -38.75 11.20 1.17
C PRO A 50 -38.05 10.08 1.99
N VAL A 51 -38.63 8.88 2.03
CA VAL A 51 -38.07 7.64 2.56
C VAL A 51 -36.78 7.18 1.87
N LEU A 52 -36.63 7.31 0.55
CA LEU A 52 -35.39 6.90 -0.13
C LEU A 52 -34.29 7.95 0.02
N LYS A 53 -34.63 9.25 0.06
CA LYS A 53 -33.67 10.29 0.46
C LYS A 53 -33.17 10.02 1.88
N MET A 54 -34.10 9.73 2.79
CA MET A 54 -33.80 9.32 4.15
C MET A 54 -32.98 8.03 4.19
N LEU A 55 -33.26 7.02 3.36
CA LEU A 55 -32.48 5.77 3.28
C LEU A 55 -31.07 6.00 2.76
N VAL A 56 -30.86 6.86 1.74
CA VAL A 56 -29.51 7.17 1.27
C VAL A 56 -28.72 7.88 2.37
N TYR A 57 -29.29 8.90 3.02
CA TYR A 57 -28.65 9.56 4.15
C TYR A 57 -28.42 8.59 5.32
N LEU A 58 -29.39 7.74 5.65
CA LEU A 58 -29.32 6.75 6.70
C LEU A 58 -28.27 5.68 6.39
N MET A 59 -28.16 5.21 5.14
CA MET A 59 -27.16 4.22 4.72
C MET A 59 -25.76 4.83 4.72
N SER A 60 -25.58 6.07 4.26
CA SER A 60 -24.31 6.80 4.39
C SER A 60 -23.92 7.01 5.85
N THR A 61 -24.89 7.31 6.71
CA THR A 61 -24.67 7.50 8.16
C THR A 61 -24.38 6.16 8.85
N LEU A 62 -25.11 5.11 8.54
CA LEU A 62 -24.89 3.75 9.06
C LEU A 62 -23.56 3.19 8.58
N PHE A 63 -23.16 3.43 7.34
CA PHE A 63 -21.85 3.05 6.81
C PHE A 63 -20.72 3.78 7.53
N ALA A 64 -20.86 5.11 7.74
CA ALA A 64 -19.92 5.88 8.53
C ALA A 64 -19.85 5.40 10.00
N LEU A 65 -20.98 5.00 10.59
CA LEU A 65 -21.05 4.46 11.96
C LEU A 65 -20.48 3.03 12.06
N LEU A 66 -20.74 2.16 11.10
CA LEU A 66 -20.21 0.79 11.04
C LEU A 66 -18.70 0.80 10.82
N LEU A 67 -18.20 1.62 9.90
CA LEU A 67 -16.78 1.86 9.74
C LEU A 67 -16.18 2.45 11.01
N GLY A 68 -16.82 3.46 11.61
CA GLY A 68 -16.38 4.03 12.88
C GLY A 68 -16.30 2.99 14.02
N TRP A 69 -17.24 2.05 14.07
CA TRP A 69 -17.30 1.00 15.09
C TRP A 69 -16.22 -0.08 14.91
N GLU A 70 -16.02 -0.59 13.68
CA GLU A 70 -14.93 -1.51 13.34
C GLU A 70 -13.55 -0.87 13.60
N LEU A 71 -13.42 0.43 13.32
CA LEU A 71 -12.20 1.20 13.60
C LEU A 71 -11.94 1.37 15.11
N ILE A 72 -12.99 1.55 15.92
CA ILE A 72 -12.86 1.60 17.39
C ILE A 72 -12.46 0.23 17.96
N GLN A 73 -12.97 -0.86 17.41
CA GLN A 73 -12.62 -2.21 17.88
C GLN A 73 -11.22 -2.67 17.46
N SER A 74 -10.71 -2.21 16.32
CA SER A 74 -9.41 -2.64 15.79
C SER A 74 -8.20 -1.94 16.43
N GLY A 75 -8.39 -0.83 17.16
CA GLY A 75 -7.28 -0.10 17.81
C GLY A 75 -6.28 0.55 16.82
N ILE A 76 -6.62 0.62 15.53
CA ILE A 76 -5.73 1.09 14.45
C ILE A 76 -6.03 2.56 14.10
N TYR A 77 -5.02 3.39 14.41
CA TYR A 77 -4.55 4.67 13.86
C TYR A 77 -5.47 5.62 13.05
N SER A 78 -5.32 6.91 13.38
CA SER A 78 -5.90 8.12 12.76
C SER A 78 -5.93 8.15 11.22
N GLY A 79 -5.01 7.47 10.54
CA GLY A 79 -4.95 7.41 9.07
C GLY A 79 -6.20 6.81 8.42
N MET A 80 -6.78 5.75 9.00
CA MET A 80 -7.98 5.13 8.44
C MET A 80 -9.25 5.97 8.68
N ILE A 81 -9.28 6.74 9.77
CA ILE A 81 -10.34 7.71 10.05
C ILE A 81 -10.26 8.86 9.04
N SER A 82 -9.07 9.42 8.81
CA SER A 82 -8.84 10.45 7.81
C SER A 82 -9.24 9.98 6.41
N PHE A 83 -8.88 8.75 6.03
CA PHE A 83 -9.29 8.16 4.76
C PHE A 83 -10.81 7.98 4.66
N SER A 84 -11.46 7.47 5.71
CA SER A 84 -12.92 7.26 5.72
C SER A 84 -13.70 8.58 5.63
N ILE A 85 -13.26 9.61 6.35
CA ILE A 85 -13.84 10.97 6.26
C ILE A 85 -13.62 11.53 4.85
N PHE A 86 -12.41 11.41 4.31
CA PHE A 86 -12.07 11.86 2.96
C PHE A 86 -12.96 11.19 1.90
N MET A 87 -13.12 9.87 1.97
CA MET A 87 -13.98 9.11 1.06
C MET A 87 -15.45 9.51 1.18
N THR A 88 -15.94 9.69 2.41
CA THR A 88 -17.32 10.14 2.66
C THR A 88 -17.57 11.54 2.09
N MET A 89 -16.64 12.48 2.31
CA MET A 89 -16.71 13.83 1.76
C MET A 89 -16.67 13.81 0.23
N THR A 90 -15.82 12.97 -0.34
CA THR A 90 -15.68 12.81 -1.80
C THR A 90 -16.97 12.28 -2.42
N TYR A 91 -17.58 11.24 -1.84
CA TYR A 91 -18.85 10.70 -2.33
C TYR A 91 -20.02 11.69 -2.17
N ALA A 92 -20.09 12.40 -1.04
CA ALA A 92 -21.08 13.46 -0.84
C ALA A 92 -20.94 14.57 -1.89
N ALA A 93 -19.71 14.98 -2.20
CA ALA A 93 -19.42 15.95 -3.25
C ALA A 93 -19.87 15.44 -4.62
N LEU A 94 -19.55 14.20 -5.00
CA LEU A 94 -19.95 13.60 -6.27
C LEU A 94 -21.48 13.52 -6.43
N ILE A 95 -22.20 13.11 -5.38
CA ILE A 95 -23.68 13.12 -5.36
C ILE A 95 -24.21 14.56 -5.53
N GLY A 96 -23.62 15.53 -4.82
CA GLY A 96 -23.97 16.94 -4.93
C GLY A 96 -23.76 17.49 -6.34
N ILE A 97 -22.64 17.17 -6.98
CA ILE A 97 -22.33 17.57 -8.35
C ILE A 97 -23.31 16.92 -9.33
N GLY A 98 -23.63 15.63 -9.17
CA GLY A 98 -24.65 14.96 -9.98
C GLY A 98 -26.02 15.65 -9.94
N ALA A 99 -26.45 16.07 -8.75
CA ALA A 99 -27.66 16.85 -8.57
C ALA A 99 -27.56 18.24 -9.26
N LEU A 100 -26.40 18.90 -9.20
CA LEU A 100 -26.18 20.18 -9.89
C LEU A 100 -26.21 20.02 -11.41
N ILE A 101 -25.54 19.01 -11.96
CA ILE A 101 -25.52 18.69 -13.39
C ILE A 101 -26.95 18.50 -13.91
N LEU A 102 -27.75 17.70 -13.22
CA LEU A 102 -29.13 17.49 -13.61
C LEU A 102 -29.99 18.76 -13.54
N SER A 103 -29.74 19.62 -12.56
CA SER A 103 -30.45 20.91 -12.46
C SER A 103 -30.17 21.80 -13.65
N CYS A 104 -28.91 21.83 -14.06
CA CYS A 104 -28.46 22.55 -15.23
C CYS A 104 -29.13 22.03 -16.49
N PHE A 105 -29.17 20.70 -16.68
CA PHE A 105 -29.87 20.08 -17.81
C PHE A 105 -31.39 20.28 -17.77
N ARG A 106 -32.03 20.18 -16.60
CA ARG A 106 -33.48 20.43 -16.47
C ARG A 106 -33.84 21.87 -16.87
N CYS A 107 -33.01 22.84 -16.50
CA CYS A 107 -33.18 24.22 -16.96
C CYS A 107 -32.94 24.36 -18.47
N LEU A 108 -31.99 23.61 -19.05
CA LEU A 108 -31.75 23.60 -20.49
C LEU A 108 -32.96 23.10 -21.28
N PHE A 109 -33.75 22.17 -20.76
CA PHE A 109 -34.98 21.68 -21.42
C PHE A 109 -36.26 22.41 -21.01
N ASN A 110 -36.20 23.31 -20.03
CA ASN A 110 -37.37 24.05 -19.57
C ASN A 110 -37.71 25.20 -20.54
N GLN A 111 -38.83 25.08 -21.23
CA GLN A 111 -39.30 26.06 -22.22
C GLN A 111 -39.66 27.42 -21.62
N THR A 112 -39.87 27.52 -20.29
CA THR A 112 -40.18 28.78 -19.62
C THR A 112 -38.95 29.65 -19.32
N VAL A 113 -37.73 29.10 -19.49
CA VAL A 113 -36.47 29.82 -19.25
C VAL A 113 -35.97 30.46 -20.54
N ASN A 114 -35.47 31.70 -20.46
CA ASN A 114 -34.90 32.41 -21.61
C ASN A 114 -33.76 31.61 -22.27
N TRP A 115 -33.76 31.52 -23.59
CA TRP A 115 -32.79 30.74 -24.39
C TRP A 115 -31.33 31.03 -24.05
N LYS A 116 -30.95 32.29 -23.76
CA LYS A 116 -29.57 32.63 -23.36
C LYS A 116 -29.18 31.95 -22.05
N LYS A 117 -30.09 31.92 -21.07
CA LYS A 117 -29.87 31.27 -19.77
C LYS A 117 -29.85 29.74 -19.89
N ARG A 118 -30.66 29.17 -20.81
CA ARG A 118 -30.67 27.74 -21.12
C ARG A 118 -29.31 27.27 -21.65
N SER A 119 -28.74 28.02 -22.59
CA SER A 119 -27.43 27.69 -23.17
C SER A 119 -26.31 27.76 -22.14
N VAL A 120 -26.26 28.81 -21.31
CA VAL A 120 -25.23 28.96 -20.27
C VAL A 120 -25.27 27.80 -19.26
N LEU A 121 -26.46 27.43 -18.78
CA LEU A 121 -26.61 26.32 -17.83
C LEU A 121 -26.24 24.98 -18.47
N GLY A 122 -26.57 24.75 -19.74
CA GLY A 122 -26.14 23.56 -20.47
C GLY A 122 -24.63 23.40 -20.57
N VAL A 123 -23.95 24.48 -20.94
CA VAL A 123 -22.49 24.52 -21.04
C VAL A 123 -21.87 24.26 -19.66
N MET A 124 -22.39 24.88 -18.61
CA MET A 124 -21.91 24.66 -17.24
C MET A 124 -22.09 23.21 -16.77
N GLY A 125 -23.26 22.60 -17.04
CA GLY A 125 -23.51 21.20 -16.72
C GLY A 125 -22.58 20.23 -17.47
N THR A 126 -22.32 20.51 -18.75
CA THR A 126 -21.39 19.74 -19.58
C THR A 126 -19.95 19.88 -19.07
N PHE A 127 -19.53 21.09 -18.73
CA PHE A 127 -18.20 21.35 -18.17
C PHE A 127 -17.98 20.62 -16.84
N LEU A 128 -18.97 20.66 -15.94
CA LEU A 128 -18.90 19.92 -14.67
C LEU A 128 -18.78 18.41 -14.86
N LEU A 129 -19.49 17.86 -15.85
CA LEU A 129 -19.38 16.44 -16.19
C LEU A 129 -17.98 16.09 -16.71
N LEU A 130 -17.46 16.88 -17.67
CA LEU A 130 -16.12 16.70 -18.21
C LEU A 130 -15.04 16.84 -17.13
N TRP A 131 -15.22 17.76 -16.19
CA TRP A 131 -14.29 17.97 -15.08
C TRP A 131 -14.25 16.76 -14.13
N ILE A 132 -15.40 16.16 -13.78
CA ILE A 132 -15.43 14.92 -12.99
C ILE A 132 -14.73 13.79 -13.74
N LEU A 133 -15.02 13.63 -15.03
CA LEU A 133 -14.43 12.56 -15.84
C LEU A 133 -12.90 12.72 -15.93
N ALA A 134 -12.42 13.93 -16.15
CA ALA A 134 -10.99 14.23 -16.17
C ALA A 134 -10.33 13.99 -14.80
N GLY A 135 -10.98 14.40 -13.70
CA GLY A 135 -10.49 14.15 -12.35
C GLY A 135 -10.41 12.67 -12.01
N ALA A 136 -11.47 11.91 -12.31
CA ALA A 136 -11.51 10.46 -12.11
C ALA A 136 -10.41 9.75 -12.89
N ASN A 137 -10.22 10.12 -14.17
CA ASN A 137 -9.16 9.58 -15.01
C ASN A 137 -7.76 9.88 -14.43
N SER A 138 -7.54 11.10 -13.91
CA SER A 138 -6.23 11.47 -13.37
C SER A 138 -5.86 10.76 -12.06
N LEU A 139 -6.85 10.34 -11.27
CA LEU A 139 -6.64 9.74 -9.95
C LEU A 139 -6.63 8.21 -9.99
N ILE A 140 -7.48 7.62 -10.81
CA ILE A 140 -7.77 6.17 -10.79
C ILE A 140 -7.43 5.52 -12.13
N GLY A 141 -7.15 6.32 -13.16
CA GLY A 141 -7.01 5.85 -14.52
C GLY A 141 -8.36 5.44 -15.13
N ASN A 142 -8.32 5.16 -16.42
CA ASN A 142 -9.42 4.62 -17.20
C ASN A 142 -9.18 3.11 -17.49
N PRO A 143 -10.19 2.24 -17.29
CA PRO A 143 -10.08 0.81 -17.59
C PRO A 143 -9.82 0.49 -19.07
N PHE A 144 -10.23 1.36 -20.01
CA PHE A 144 -9.90 1.18 -21.43
C PHE A 144 -8.41 1.36 -21.69
N ASP A 145 -7.79 2.34 -21.03
CA ASP A 145 -6.37 2.59 -21.14
C ASP A 145 -5.56 1.53 -20.40
N ALA A 146 -6.08 0.97 -19.30
CA ALA A 146 -5.52 -0.21 -18.63
C ALA A 146 -5.45 -1.41 -19.59
N ASN A 147 -6.56 -1.76 -20.24
CA ASN A 147 -6.57 -2.86 -21.22
C ASN A 147 -5.63 -2.63 -22.40
N LYS A 148 -5.51 -1.37 -22.85
CA LYS A 148 -4.55 -1.00 -23.90
C LYS A 148 -3.11 -1.15 -23.41
N ALA A 149 -2.82 -0.71 -22.19
CA ALA A 149 -1.52 -0.84 -21.55
C ALA A 149 -1.14 -2.32 -21.39
N THR A 150 -2.04 -3.16 -20.87
CA THR A 150 -1.81 -4.62 -20.74
C THR A 150 -1.36 -5.23 -22.06
N LYS A 151 -2.09 -4.97 -23.15
CA LYS A 151 -1.73 -5.50 -24.47
C LYS A 151 -0.40 -4.97 -25.01
N ALA A 152 -0.10 -3.70 -24.75
CA ALA A 152 1.18 -3.12 -25.15
C ALA A 152 2.35 -3.74 -24.36
N ILE A 153 2.15 -3.98 -23.07
CA ILE A 153 3.12 -4.62 -22.18
C ILE A 153 3.30 -6.09 -22.54
N GLU A 154 2.23 -6.84 -22.82
CA GLU A 154 2.29 -8.22 -23.33
C GLU A 154 3.17 -8.29 -24.58
N GLY A 155 2.90 -7.44 -25.58
CA GLY A 155 3.71 -7.41 -26.80
C GLY A 155 5.16 -6.99 -26.57
N TYR A 156 5.43 -6.09 -25.62
CA TYR A 156 6.78 -5.72 -25.21
C TYR A 156 7.53 -6.90 -24.58
N VAL A 157 6.91 -7.59 -23.62
CA VAL A 157 7.50 -8.72 -22.91
C VAL A 157 7.76 -9.89 -23.86
N GLU A 158 6.81 -10.23 -24.72
CA GLU A 158 6.98 -11.28 -25.75
C GLU A 158 8.14 -10.98 -26.71
N HIS A 159 8.37 -9.70 -27.02
CA HIS A 159 9.45 -9.29 -27.94
C HIS A 159 10.81 -9.22 -27.24
N GLN A 160 10.86 -8.64 -26.06
CA GLN A 160 12.09 -8.33 -25.34
C GLN A 160 12.63 -9.53 -24.56
N TYR A 161 11.74 -10.37 -24.03
CA TYR A 161 12.06 -11.52 -23.18
C TYR A 161 11.51 -12.85 -23.74
N PRO A 162 11.76 -13.19 -25.03
CA PRO A 162 11.07 -14.29 -25.72
C PRO A 162 11.42 -15.70 -25.23
N LYS A 163 12.45 -15.83 -24.38
CA LYS A 163 12.96 -17.11 -23.89
C LYS A 163 12.47 -17.44 -22.48
N GLU A 164 11.90 -16.46 -21.79
CA GLU A 164 11.43 -16.59 -20.43
C GLU A 164 9.92 -16.88 -20.49
N ASP A 165 9.44 -17.92 -19.80
CA ASP A 165 7.99 -18.27 -19.74
C ASP A 165 7.24 -17.31 -18.81
N LEU A 166 7.27 -16.02 -19.18
CA LEU A 166 6.74 -14.91 -18.39
C LEU A 166 5.27 -14.67 -18.69
N LYS A 167 4.52 -14.40 -17.62
CA LYS A 167 3.10 -14.02 -17.68
C LYS A 167 2.93 -12.58 -17.25
N VAL A 168 1.98 -11.91 -17.86
CA VAL A 168 1.68 -10.48 -17.63
C VAL A 168 0.36 -10.39 -16.87
N LYS A 169 0.35 -9.71 -15.72
CA LYS A 169 -0.92 -9.39 -15.03
C LYS A 169 -1.62 -8.21 -15.69
N GLU A 170 -2.90 -8.04 -15.40
CA GLU A 170 -3.63 -6.85 -15.84
C GLU A 170 -2.95 -5.58 -15.31
N ALA A 171 -2.79 -4.58 -16.18
CA ALA A 171 -2.16 -3.33 -15.82
C ALA A 171 -3.07 -2.50 -14.90
N THR A 172 -2.49 -1.97 -13.82
CA THR A 172 -3.18 -1.11 -12.86
C THR A 172 -2.63 0.31 -12.95
N TYR A 173 -3.49 1.30 -12.73
CA TYR A 173 -3.06 2.70 -12.74
C TYR A 173 -2.34 3.05 -11.44
N VAL A 174 -1.13 3.60 -11.57
CA VAL A 174 -0.31 4.10 -10.47
C VAL A 174 -0.36 5.62 -10.51
N PHE A 175 -1.04 6.20 -9.53
CA PHE A 175 -1.28 7.65 -9.47
C PHE A 175 0.03 8.44 -9.30
N GLU A 176 0.97 7.89 -8.53
CA GLU A 176 2.25 8.52 -8.18
C GLU A 176 3.08 8.85 -9.42
N THR A 177 3.03 7.98 -10.43
CA THR A 177 3.76 8.11 -11.69
C THR A 177 2.86 8.50 -12.86
N ALA A 178 1.56 8.63 -12.62
CA ALA A 178 0.52 8.82 -13.64
C ALA A 178 0.69 7.85 -14.83
N SER A 179 0.94 6.57 -14.54
CA SER A 179 1.23 5.53 -15.52
C SER A 179 0.45 4.25 -15.22
N TYR A 180 0.39 3.35 -16.19
CA TYR A 180 -0.15 2.00 -16.00
C TYR A 180 1.01 1.04 -15.79
N GLN A 181 0.97 0.27 -14.71
CA GLN A 181 2.01 -0.69 -14.38
C GLN A 181 1.43 -2.10 -14.38
N SER A 182 2.18 -3.05 -14.92
CA SER A 182 1.86 -4.48 -14.82
C SER A 182 2.99 -5.23 -14.13
N LEU A 183 2.63 -6.22 -13.32
CA LEU A 183 3.55 -7.23 -12.81
C LEU A 183 3.76 -8.30 -13.86
N ILE A 184 5.02 -8.49 -14.24
CA ILE A 184 5.51 -9.61 -15.03
C ILE A 184 6.01 -10.66 -14.06
N TYR A 185 5.59 -11.90 -14.25
CA TYR A 185 5.91 -12.97 -13.31
C TYR A 185 6.15 -14.32 -13.98
N HIS A 186 7.00 -15.13 -13.35
CA HIS A 186 7.18 -16.54 -13.68
C HIS A 186 6.48 -17.40 -12.62
N GLU A 187 5.77 -18.46 -13.02
CA GLU A 187 4.95 -19.24 -12.07
C GLU A 187 5.77 -20.03 -11.06
N GLU A 188 6.95 -20.50 -11.48
CA GLU A 188 7.78 -21.38 -10.67
C GLU A 188 8.97 -20.68 -10.01
N ASN A 189 9.26 -19.44 -10.41
CA ASN A 189 10.46 -18.73 -9.96
C ASN A 189 10.16 -17.25 -9.70
N GLU A 190 9.91 -16.90 -8.43
CA GLU A 190 9.60 -15.53 -8.05
C GLU A 190 10.78 -14.56 -8.24
N ASP A 191 12.01 -15.06 -8.41
CA ASP A 191 13.18 -14.23 -8.63
C ASP A 191 13.13 -13.52 -10.00
N LEU A 192 12.35 -14.07 -10.94
CA LEU A 192 12.12 -13.51 -12.27
C LEU A 192 11.00 -12.46 -12.30
N ASN A 193 10.41 -12.10 -11.17
CA ASN A 193 9.28 -11.17 -11.15
C ASN A 193 9.74 -9.70 -11.25
N PHE A 194 9.18 -8.94 -12.18
CA PHE A 194 9.50 -7.52 -12.34
C PHE A 194 8.27 -6.75 -12.83
N SER A 195 8.35 -5.43 -12.86
CA SER A 195 7.26 -4.59 -13.30
C SER A 195 7.60 -3.86 -14.59
N VAL A 196 6.61 -3.66 -15.45
CA VAL A 196 6.72 -2.83 -16.66
C VAL A 196 5.71 -1.70 -16.55
N SER A 197 6.16 -0.48 -16.87
CA SER A 197 5.34 0.73 -16.82
C SER A 197 5.06 1.27 -18.23
N TYR A 198 3.83 1.65 -18.47
CA TYR A 198 3.31 2.17 -19.73
C TYR A 198 2.67 3.54 -19.51
N GLN A 199 3.04 4.51 -20.34
CA GLN A 199 2.50 5.86 -20.28
C GLN A 199 2.37 6.45 -21.68
N ASN A 200 1.25 7.13 -21.95
CA ASN A 200 1.04 7.92 -23.17
C ASN A 200 1.24 7.18 -24.51
N GLY A 201 1.10 5.86 -24.56
CA GLY A 201 1.30 5.09 -25.79
C GLY A 201 2.58 4.27 -25.85
N GLU A 202 3.47 4.42 -24.88
CA GLU A 202 4.82 3.88 -24.92
C GLU A 202 5.18 3.17 -23.60
N ILE A 203 6.09 2.21 -23.68
CA ILE A 203 6.74 1.63 -22.49
C ILE A 203 7.76 2.65 -22.01
N VAL A 204 7.63 3.08 -20.76
CA VAL A 204 8.50 4.13 -20.19
C VAL A 204 9.57 3.58 -19.27
N ASP A 205 9.35 2.40 -18.70
CA ASP A 205 10.26 1.78 -17.74
C ASP A 205 9.98 0.28 -17.59
N ASP A 206 11.01 -0.48 -17.25
CA ASP A 206 10.87 -1.82 -16.70
C ASP A 206 11.95 -2.11 -15.66
N THR A 207 11.58 -2.88 -14.63
CA THR A 207 12.46 -3.15 -13.49
C THR A 207 13.24 -4.45 -13.64
N TYR A 208 13.39 -4.99 -14.86
CA TYR A 208 14.06 -6.29 -15.05
C TYR A 208 15.52 -6.24 -14.61
N GLU A 209 16.25 -5.19 -15.00
CA GLU A 209 17.66 -5.02 -14.62
C GLU A 209 17.82 -4.89 -13.10
N SER A 210 16.97 -4.09 -12.45
CA SER A 210 17.08 -3.78 -11.02
C SER A 210 16.49 -4.85 -10.11
N HIS A 211 15.59 -5.71 -10.57
CA HIS A 211 14.96 -6.76 -9.75
C HIS A 211 15.52 -8.16 -10.03
N VAL A 212 15.80 -8.45 -11.31
CA VAL A 212 16.20 -9.78 -11.78
C VAL A 212 17.71 -9.85 -11.98
N LEU A 213 18.27 -9.00 -12.85
CA LEU A 213 19.71 -9.07 -13.18
C LEU A 213 20.62 -8.67 -11.99
N SER A 214 20.13 -7.80 -11.11
CA SER A 214 20.80 -7.42 -9.87
C SER A 214 20.69 -8.46 -8.76
N TYR A 215 19.91 -9.53 -8.95
CA TYR A 215 19.54 -10.52 -7.92
C TYR A 215 18.77 -9.94 -6.73
N PHE A 216 18.16 -8.76 -6.87
CA PHE A 216 17.43 -8.14 -5.77
C PHE A 216 16.29 -9.03 -5.25
N ASN A 217 15.51 -9.65 -6.14
CA ASN A 217 14.45 -10.57 -5.73
C ASN A 217 15.01 -11.80 -5.02
N THR A 218 16.08 -12.40 -5.56
CA THR A 218 16.75 -13.55 -4.96
C THR A 218 17.22 -13.23 -3.54
N LEU A 219 17.94 -12.12 -3.35
CA LEU A 219 18.41 -11.71 -2.03
C LEU A 219 17.26 -11.41 -1.08
N LYS A 220 16.19 -10.79 -1.56
CA LYS A 220 14.98 -10.52 -0.75
C LYS A 220 14.33 -11.82 -0.28
N ARG A 221 14.17 -12.80 -1.17
CA ARG A 221 13.61 -14.13 -0.84
C ARG A 221 14.51 -14.88 0.15
N LEU A 222 15.81 -14.96 -0.12
CA LEU A 222 16.77 -15.62 0.76
C LEU A 222 16.83 -14.94 2.15
N SER A 223 16.79 -13.61 2.19
CA SER A 223 16.71 -12.84 3.44
C SER A 223 15.45 -13.17 4.24
N ALA A 224 14.30 -13.32 3.58
CA ALA A 224 13.05 -13.71 4.21
C ALA A 224 13.11 -15.14 4.78
N GLN A 225 13.69 -16.08 4.03
CA GLN A 225 13.90 -17.46 4.47
C GLN A 225 14.86 -17.52 5.68
N TYR A 226 15.96 -16.77 5.65
CA TYR A 226 16.88 -16.68 6.78
C TYR A 226 16.20 -16.06 8.02
N SER A 227 15.40 -15.02 7.82
CA SER A 227 14.63 -14.38 8.89
C SER A 227 13.69 -15.35 9.61
N ILE A 228 13.07 -16.29 8.89
CA ILE A 228 12.20 -17.31 9.49
C ILE A 228 13.01 -18.19 10.45
N LEU A 229 14.15 -18.72 10.01
CA LEU A 229 15.01 -19.61 10.81
C LEU A 229 15.54 -18.91 12.07
N VAL A 230 16.00 -17.67 11.92
CA VAL A 230 16.48 -16.86 13.04
C VAL A 230 15.34 -16.57 14.03
N ASN A 231 14.17 -16.18 13.54
CA ASN A 231 13.03 -15.90 14.42
C ASN A 231 12.57 -17.14 15.20
N GLU A 232 12.54 -18.31 14.57
CA GLU A 232 12.22 -19.57 15.26
C GLU A 232 13.19 -19.84 16.40
N LEU A 233 14.50 -19.72 16.15
CA LEU A 233 15.54 -19.89 17.16
C LEU A 233 15.41 -18.89 18.31
N LEU A 234 15.24 -17.60 18.00
CA LEU A 234 15.13 -16.56 19.01
C LEU A 234 13.85 -16.71 19.86
N ASN A 235 12.74 -17.10 19.24
CA ASN A 235 11.49 -17.35 19.95
C ASN A 235 11.58 -18.57 20.87
N GLU A 236 12.25 -19.64 20.43
CA GLU A 236 12.50 -20.83 21.25
C GLU A 236 13.36 -20.49 22.48
N LYS A 237 14.43 -19.70 22.29
CA LYS A 237 15.42 -19.42 23.34
C LYS A 237 15.01 -18.32 24.31
N PHE A 238 14.38 -17.26 23.83
CA PHE A 238 14.13 -16.05 24.61
C PHE A 238 12.65 -15.78 24.88
N HIS A 239 11.73 -16.59 24.34
CA HIS A 239 10.28 -16.44 24.53
C HIS A 239 9.77 -15.03 24.22
N LEU A 240 10.29 -14.43 23.14
CA LEU A 240 10.00 -13.06 22.75
C LEU A 240 8.53 -12.88 22.36
N LYS A 241 7.89 -11.84 22.89
CA LYS A 241 6.55 -11.43 22.48
C LYS A 241 6.67 -10.58 21.21
N GLU A 242 5.86 -10.89 20.19
CA GLU A 242 5.77 -10.10 18.95
C GLU A 242 7.13 -9.91 18.26
N ASN A 243 7.94 -10.96 18.22
CA ASN A 243 9.21 -10.93 17.50
C ASN A 243 8.97 -10.70 15.99
N GLN A 244 9.55 -9.62 15.49
CA GLN A 244 9.54 -9.21 14.09
C GLN A 244 10.96 -8.98 13.59
N SER A 245 11.94 -9.69 14.18
CA SER A 245 13.33 -9.58 13.75
C SER A 245 13.46 -10.05 12.31
N PHE A 246 14.41 -9.48 11.58
CA PHE A 246 14.63 -9.82 10.19
C PHE A 246 16.11 -9.72 9.83
N VAL A 247 16.52 -10.57 8.89
CA VAL A 247 17.84 -10.61 8.29
C VAL A 247 17.79 -9.91 6.95
N TYR A 248 18.89 -9.28 6.59
CA TYR A 248 19.08 -8.65 5.29
C TYR A 248 20.51 -8.91 4.80
N TYR A 249 20.66 -9.48 3.62
CA TYR A 249 21.95 -9.53 2.94
C TYR A 249 22.34 -8.14 2.45
N ASP A 250 23.63 -7.80 2.46
CA ASP A 250 24.12 -6.56 1.87
C ASP A 250 23.98 -6.60 0.33
N PHE A 251 23.63 -5.46 -0.29
CA PHE A 251 23.38 -5.30 -1.72
C PHE A 251 24.55 -4.63 -2.47
N ASP A 252 25.61 -4.22 -1.76
CA ASP A 252 26.62 -3.30 -2.29
C ASP A 252 27.69 -3.93 -3.22
N ALA A 253 27.49 -5.14 -3.77
CA ALA A 253 28.48 -5.80 -4.62
C ALA A 253 27.89 -6.73 -5.72
N VAL A 254 27.13 -6.15 -6.66
CA VAL A 254 26.48 -6.88 -7.79
C VAL A 254 27.44 -7.78 -8.58
N ASP A 255 28.66 -7.32 -8.88
CA ASP A 255 29.66 -8.11 -9.63
C ASP A 255 30.11 -9.38 -8.89
N TYR A 256 30.16 -9.33 -7.57
CA TYR A 256 30.49 -10.48 -6.73
C TYR A 256 29.29 -11.42 -6.60
N MET A 257 28.08 -10.85 -6.47
CA MET A 257 26.82 -11.61 -6.37
C MET A 257 26.56 -12.48 -7.59
N SER A 258 26.83 -11.97 -8.80
CA SER A 258 26.65 -12.74 -10.05
C SER A 258 27.49 -14.04 -10.14
N LYS A 259 28.48 -14.22 -9.26
CA LYS A 259 29.32 -15.43 -9.20
C LYS A 259 28.85 -16.45 -8.18
N ILE A 260 27.91 -16.07 -7.31
CA ILE A 260 27.46 -16.85 -6.15
C ILE A 260 25.96 -17.13 -6.24
N LEU A 261 25.19 -16.15 -6.69
CA LEU A 261 23.75 -16.23 -6.77
C LEU A 261 23.32 -16.78 -8.13
N GLU A 262 22.31 -17.64 -8.08
CA GLU A 262 21.58 -18.14 -9.23
C GLU A 262 20.09 -17.86 -9.01
N LEU A 263 19.38 -17.47 -10.06
CA LEU A 263 17.93 -17.24 -9.98
C LEU A 263 17.22 -18.54 -9.63
N GLY A 264 16.33 -18.50 -8.63
CA GLY A 264 15.62 -19.69 -8.15
C GLY A 264 16.46 -20.65 -7.32
N MET A 265 17.66 -20.25 -6.87
CA MET A 265 18.47 -21.10 -5.99
C MET A 265 17.77 -21.36 -4.65
N GLU A 266 18.02 -22.54 -4.10
CA GLU A 266 17.58 -22.90 -2.76
C GLU A 266 18.30 -22.06 -1.69
N PHE A 267 17.67 -21.93 -0.52
CA PHE A 267 18.27 -21.25 0.61
C PHE A 267 19.49 -22.02 1.13
N ASP A 268 20.57 -21.29 1.40
CA ASP A 268 21.77 -21.79 2.06
C ASP A 268 22.27 -20.73 3.05
N GLU A 269 22.26 -21.08 4.34
CA GLU A 269 22.74 -20.21 5.44
C GLU A 269 24.26 -20.00 5.41
N THR A 270 25.00 -20.80 4.63
CA THR A 270 26.47 -20.73 4.50
C THR A 270 26.93 -19.86 3.33
N LEU A 271 26.00 -19.16 2.66
CA LEU A 271 26.32 -18.27 1.55
C LEU A 271 27.38 -17.23 1.99
N PRO A 272 28.47 -17.06 1.21
CA PRO A 272 29.56 -16.15 1.56
C PRO A 272 29.20 -14.70 1.20
N ILE A 273 28.05 -14.24 1.69
CA ILE A 273 27.47 -12.92 1.48
C ILE A 273 27.27 -12.28 2.86
N SER A 274 27.72 -11.04 2.98
CA SER A 274 27.54 -10.26 4.22
C SER A 274 26.05 -10.18 4.57
N ALA A 275 25.72 -10.53 5.81
CA ALA A 275 24.37 -10.49 6.33
C ALA A 275 24.32 -9.61 7.57
N GLN A 276 23.21 -8.90 7.72
CA GLN A 276 22.91 -8.07 8.87
C GLN A 276 21.58 -8.52 9.48
N ILE A 277 21.45 -8.35 10.79
CA ILE A 277 20.23 -8.70 11.51
C ILE A 277 19.68 -7.48 12.22
N THR A 278 18.37 -7.24 12.06
CA THR A 278 17.62 -6.28 12.87
C THR A 278 16.78 -7.05 13.86
N LEU A 279 17.11 -6.92 15.14
CA LEU A 279 16.32 -7.48 16.23
C LEU A 279 15.17 -6.53 16.55
N GLN A 280 13.94 -6.99 16.39
CA GLN A 280 12.74 -6.16 16.62
C GLN A 280 11.73 -6.91 17.49
N PHE A 281 11.51 -6.42 18.70
CA PHE A 281 10.65 -7.06 19.69
C PHE A 281 10.19 -6.09 20.79
N THR A 282 9.19 -6.53 21.56
CA THR A 282 8.65 -5.77 22.70
C THR A 282 9.29 -6.24 24.01
N LEU A 283 9.83 -5.30 24.79
CA LEU A 283 10.38 -5.56 26.13
C LEU A 283 9.59 -4.83 27.22
N GLU A 284 9.54 -5.43 28.41
CA GLU A 284 8.90 -4.83 29.58
C GLU A 284 9.77 -3.71 30.19
N THR A 285 11.09 -3.90 30.20
CA THR A 285 12.09 -2.93 30.64
C THR A 285 13.08 -2.63 29.51
N GLN A 286 13.61 -1.41 29.48
CA GLN A 286 14.55 -0.96 28.46
C GLN A 286 15.77 -0.29 29.10
N SER A 287 16.24 -0.84 30.23
CA SER A 287 17.51 -0.37 30.79
C SER A 287 18.65 -0.74 29.84
N ILE A 288 19.68 0.10 29.77
CA ILE A 288 20.75 -0.09 28.79
C ILE A 288 21.56 -1.37 29.10
N ASP A 289 21.74 -1.69 30.37
CA ASP A 289 22.39 -2.93 30.81
C ASP A 289 21.60 -4.16 30.33
N GLU A 290 20.27 -4.19 30.52
CA GLU A 290 19.44 -5.32 30.05
C GLU A 290 19.45 -5.44 28.52
N LEU A 291 19.43 -4.33 27.78
CA LEU A 291 19.53 -4.35 26.32
C LEU A 291 20.89 -4.88 25.87
N SER A 292 21.96 -4.44 26.52
CA SER A 292 23.33 -4.89 26.25
C SER A 292 23.47 -6.39 26.50
N ASP A 293 23.05 -6.87 27.68
CA ASP A 293 23.11 -8.28 28.06
C ASP A 293 22.26 -9.15 27.12
N PHE A 294 21.11 -8.63 26.68
CA PHE A 294 20.27 -9.30 25.70
C PHE A 294 20.97 -9.43 24.34
N ILE A 295 21.58 -8.36 23.82
CA ILE A 295 22.33 -8.40 22.54
C ILE A 295 23.48 -9.41 22.63
N VAL A 296 24.22 -9.42 23.73
CA VAL A 296 25.30 -10.40 23.97
C VAL A 296 24.74 -11.83 23.95
N SER A 297 23.65 -12.08 24.67
CA SER A 297 23.02 -13.41 24.72
C SER A 297 22.53 -13.87 23.35
N VAL A 298 21.94 -12.97 22.56
CA VAL A 298 21.50 -13.26 21.19
C VAL A 298 22.70 -13.59 20.30
N PHE A 299 23.77 -12.80 20.37
CA PHE A 299 25.00 -13.05 19.62
C PHE A 299 25.57 -14.44 19.92
N GLU A 300 25.69 -14.81 21.20
CA GLU A 300 26.22 -16.13 21.60
C GLU A 300 25.35 -17.29 21.07
N VAL A 301 24.02 -17.16 21.14
CA VAL A 301 23.08 -18.18 20.64
C VAL A 301 23.18 -18.35 19.12
N LEU A 302 23.33 -17.24 18.38
CA LEU A 302 23.46 -17.27 16.92
C LEU A 302 24.80 -17.89 16.50
N GLU A 303 25.89 -17.50 17.14
CA GLU A 303 27.23 -18.06 16.90
C GLU A 303 27.30 -19.56 17.22
N GLU A 304 26.68 -20.01 18.33
CA GLU A 304 26.59 -21.45 18.68
C GLU A 304 25.88 -22.26 17.58
N LYS A 305 24.92 -21.65 16.89
CA LYS A 305 24.18 -22.24 15.77
C LYS A 305 24.85 -22.08 14.41
N GLY A 306 25.97 -21.36 14.34
CA GLY A 306 26.68 -21.09 13.09
C GLY A 306 26.05 -19.99 12.24
N TYR A 307 25.17 -19.16 12.82
CA TYR A 307 24.62 -17.99 12.15
C TYR A 307 25.51 -16.77 12.41
N HIS A 308 26.13 -16.28 11.34
CA HIS A 308 27.10 -15.18 11.41
C HIS A 308 26.52 -13.91 10.77
N PHE A 309 26.60 -12.80 11.49
CA PHE A 309 26.17 -11.49 11.01
C PHE A 309 27.26 -10.44 11.23
N ASP A 310 27.49 -9.60 10.23
CA ASP A 310 28.50 -8.54 10.30
C ASP A 310 28.00 -7.34 11.12
N VAL A 311 26.68 -7.13 11.13
CA VAL A 311 26.04 -6.00 11.80
C VAL A 311 24.74 -6.42 12.47
N TYR A 312 24.56 -5.94 13.70
CA TYR A 312 23.35 -6.05 14.49
C TYR A 312 22.70 -4.68 14.66
N HIS A 313 21.41 -4.63 14.45
CA HIS A 313 20.54 -3.50 14.79
C HIS A 313 19.53 -3.95 15.83
N LEU A 314 19.11 -3.05 16.71
CA LEU A 314 18.11 -3.32 17.73
C LEU A 314 17.04 -2.26 17.69
N LYS A 315 15.78 -2.70 17.59
CA LYS A 315 14.60 -1.89 17.78
C LYS A 315 13.77 -2.48 18.92
N ALA A 316 13.95 -1.93 20.12
CA ALA A 316 13.21 -2.34 21.30
C ALA A 316 12.07 -1.36 21.58
N GLN A 317 10.83 -1.87 21.69
CA GLN A 317 9.65 -1.06 21.98
C GLN A 317 9.00 -1.46 23.31
N ASN A 318 8.46 -0.47 24.02
CA ASN A 318 7.56 -0.67 25.15
C ASN A 318 6.37 0.30 25.04
N GLN A 319 5.46 0.31 26.02
CA GLN A 319 4.26 1.16 25.99
C GLN A 319 4.57 2.68 25.94
N LYS A 320 5.76 3.11 26.33
CA LYS A 320 6.12 4.54 26.48
C LYS A 320 7.15 5.02 25.46
N GLU A 321 8.04 4.15 25.02
CA GLU A 321 9.24 4.51 24.28
C GLU A 321 9.66 3.43 23.29
N CYS A 322 10.38 3.89 22.26
CA CYS A 322 11.08 3.06 21.30
C CYS A 322 12.56 3.48 21.33
N ILE A 323 13.45 2.50 21.49
CA ILE A 323 14.90 2.68 21.37
C ILE A 323 15.35 1.95 20.11
N TRP A 324 16.06 2.68 19.26
CA TRP A 324 16.71 2.16 18.08
C TRP A 324 18.22 2.29 18.26
N ILE A 325 18.93 1.16 18.20
CA ILE A 325 20.38 1.07 18.20
C ILE A 325 20.82 0.51 16.85
N GLU A 326 21.71 1.20 16.14
CA GLU A 326 22.17 0.82 14.81
C GLU A 326 23.67 0.52 14.81
N SER A 327 24.07 -0.32 13.86
CA SER A 327 25.48 -0.54 13.49
C SER A 327 26.34 -1.14 14.61
N ILE A 328 25.79 -2.09 15.37
CA ILE A 328 26.53 -2.82 16.39
C ILE A 328 27.31 -3.94 15.70
N THR A 329 28.64 -3.97 15.85
CA THR A 329 29.48 -5.02 15.26
C THR A 329 29.76 -6.14 16.28
N PRO A 330 30.12 -7.37 15.84
CA PRO A 330 30.61 -8.41 16.76
C PRO A 330 31.74 -7.93 17.68
N ASN A 331 32.63 -7.06 17.19
CA ASN A 331 33.70 -6.48 17.99
C ASN A 331 33.16 -5.57 19.12
N ASP A 332 32.06 -4.86 18.90
CA ASP A 332 31.42 -4.05 19.94
C ASP A 332 30.83 -4.95 21.03
N ILE A 333 30.17 -6.04 20.64
CA ILE A 333 29.55 -7.02 21.53
C ILE A 333 30.62 -7.69 22.41
N LEU A 334 31.69 -8.18 21.78
CA LEU A 334 32.80 -8.87 22.45
C LEU A 334 33.70 -7.94 23.29
N SER A 335 33.60 -6.62 23.13
CA SER A 335 34.47 -5.66 23.83
C SER A 335 34.24 -5.59 25.35
N GLY A 336 33.09 -6.07 25.84
CA GLY A 336 32.63 -5.88 27.22
C GLY A 336 32.26 -4.41 27.56
N GLN A 337 32.19 -3.53 26.56
CA GLN A 337 31.87 -2.10 26.72
C GLN A 337 30.56 -1.69 26.02
N LEU A 338 29.74 -2.66 25.61
CA LEU A 338 28.54 -2.41 24.80
C LEU A 338 27.56 -1.44 25.47
N ALA A 339 27.22 -1.65 26.75
CA ALA A 339 26.35 -0.74 27.50
C ALA A 339 26.86 0.72 27.50
N ALA A 340 28.16 0.92 27.79
CA ALA A 340 28.78 2.26 27.78
C ALA A 340 28.75 2.91 26.39
N ARG A 341 28.89 2.12 25.32
CA ARG A 341 28.81 2.63 23.93
C ARG A 341 27.38 3.01 23.55
N ILE A 342 26.38 2.22 23.97
CA ILE A 342 24.96 2.53 23.77
C ILE A 342 24.59 3.83 24.49
N GLU A 343 25.04 4.00 25.75
CA GLU A 343 24.88 5.24 26.52
C GLU A 343 25.49 6.46 25.83
N ALA A 344 26.73 6.33 25.35
CA ALA A 344 27.40 7.40 24.61
C ALA A 344 26.64 7.78 23.32
N GLY A 345 26.10 6.79 22.61
CA GLY A 345 25.25 6.99 21.44
C GLY A 345 23.97 7.77 21.76
N LEU A 346 23.28 7.44 22.85
CA LEU A 346 22.08 8.16 23.31
C LEU A 346 22.36 9.61 23.71
N ALA A 347 23.54 9.88 24.25
CA ALA A 347 23.97 11.22 24.61
C ALA A 347 24.36 12.08 23.40
N ASN A 348 24.20 11.58 22.16
CA ASN A 348 24.69 12.19 20.92
C ASN A 348 26.19 12.54 20.98
N VAL A 349 26.97 11.82 21.79
CA VAL A 349 28.42 11.95 21.83
C VAL A 349 28.95 11.11 20.67
N SER A 350 29.12 11.76 19.52
CA SER A 350 29.40 11.17 18.21
C SER A 350 30.80 10.55 18.08
N SER A 351 31.24 9.71 19.02
CA SER A 351 32.60 9.20 19.04
C SER A 351 32.80 7.71 18.71
N TYR A 352 31.75 6.88 18.57
CA TYR A 352 31.95 5.42 18.48
C TYR A 352 30.99 4.62 17.57
N GLY A 353 30.65 5.12 16.36
CA GLY A 353 30.06 4.29 15.27
C GLY A 353 28.61 3.80 15.47
N ILE A 354 28.22 3.43 16.68
CA ILE A 354 26.86 3.07 17.08
C ILE A 354 26.01 4.34 17.11
N LYS A 355 24.89 4.32 16.40
CA LYS A 355 23.88 5.39 16.44
C LYS A 355 22.73 4.92 17.30
N THR A 356 22.34 5.75 18.27
CA THR A 356 21.19 5.45 19.12
C THR A 356 20.16 6.56 19.04
N ASN A 357 18.91 6.20 18.78
CA ASN A 357 17.79 7.12 18.79
C ASN A 357 16.72 6.65 19.77
N LYS A 358 16.16 7.59 20.54
CA LYS A 358 15.10 7.33 21.51
C LYS A 358 13.93 8.26 21.24
N SER A 359 12.79 7.67 20.93
CA SER A 359 11.53 8.41 20.70
C SER A 359 10.49 8.05 21.75
N SER A 360 9.80 9.05 22.30
CA SER A 360 8.62 8.81 23.12
C SER A 360 7.40 8.58 22.23
N ASN A 361 6.60 7.56 22.57
CA ASN A 361 5.29 7.36 21.95
C ASN A 361 4.37 8.47 22.47
N LYS A 362 4.29 9.58 21.74
CA LYS A 362 3.27 10.60 21.98
C LYS A 362 1.93 10.01 21.52
N PHE A 363 1.21 9.43 22.46
CA PHE A 363 -0.22 9.12 22.31
C PHE A 363 -1.05 10.40 22.34
#